data_AF-A0A328C034-F1
#
_entry.id   AF-A0A328C034-F1
#
_cell.length_a   1.000
_cell.length_b   1.000
_cell.length_c   1.000
_cell.angle_alpha   90.00
_cell.angle_beta   90.00
_cell.angle_gamma   90.00
#
_symmetry.space_group_name_H-M   'P 1'
#
loop_
_entity.id
_entity.type
_entity.pdbx_description
1 polymer ?
#
loop_
_entity_poly.entity_id
_entity_poly.type
_entity_poly.pdbx_seq_one_letter_code
_entity_poly.pdbx_strand_id
1 'polypeptide(L)'
;MITKIEKALIARLSRGLGKLVSSVESYSGQLNDPNLAIRRLPIALTSYGGSKIASASVGMSNGKRFKNADTFVVLVIAQSYRNDATGRHGSERVVGANQLIEAVKYLLINQTLGNLVEPIKPLRVRTLWNNLEAKNEKLSAYAVEFEISYNQAPSLEDGRFPEGSDDPTNVEYIFKHYRGELSEPEPVLNTIAGEIYDPTNNAKVGFEVNLNES
;
A
#
# COMPACT_ATOMS: atom_id res chain seq x y z
N MET A 1 -1.99 2.38 6.42
CA MET A 1 -1.07 1.56 5.59
C MET A 1 -1.02 2.04 4.14
N ILE A 2 -2.17 2.23 3.48
CA ILE A 2 -2.29 2.67 2.08
C ILE A 2 -1.35 3.84 1.72
N THR A 3 -1.38 4.94 2.49
CA THR A 3 -0.51 6.11 2.27
C THR A 3 0.99 5.78 2.37
N LYS A 4 1.39 4.86 3.26
CA LYS A 4 2.80 4.43 3.39
C LYS A 4 3.24 3.70 2.11
N ILE A 5 2.38 2.81 1.60
CA ILE A 5 2.62 2.05 0.36
C ILE A 5 2.70 3.00 -0.84
N GLU A 6 1.75 3.92 -0.98
CA GLU A 6 1.74 4.90 -2.08
C GLU A 6 3.01 5.75 -2.10
N LYS A 7 3.43 6.30 -0.95
CA LYS A 7 4.69 7.05 -0.84
C LYS A 7 5.91 6.21 -1.22
N ALA A 8 5.95 4.94 -0.82
CA ALA A 8 7.04 4.03 -1.15
C ALA A 8 7.07 3.69 -2.66
N LEU A 9 5.91 3.51 -3.29
CA LEU A 9 5.78 3.33 -4.74
C LEU A 9 6.31 4.57 -5.48
N ILE A 10 5.85 5.77 -5.11
CA ILE A 10 6.31 7.04 -5.71
C ILE A 10 7.82 7.19 -5.55
N ALA A 11 8.37 6.97 -4.35
CA ALA A 11 9.81 7.10 -4.10
C ALA A 11 10.64 6.10 -4.91
N ARG A 12 10.12 4.88 -5.12
CA ARG A 12 10.79 3.87 -5.94
C ARG A 12 10.73 4.20 -7.42
N LEU A 13 9.54 4.51 -7.93
CA LEU A 13 9.32 4.86 -9.33
C LEU A 13 10.07 6.14 -9.72
N SER A 14 10.09 7.16 -8.87
CA SER A 14 10.85 8.40 -9.11
C SER A 14 12.34 8.12 -9.33
N ARG A 15 12.93 7.27 -8.48
CA ARG A 15 14.35 6.88 -8.59
C ARG A 15 14.61 5.97 -9.78
N GLY A 16 13.72 5.02 -10.03
CA GLY A 16 13.90 3.98 -11.05
C GLY A 16 13.62 4.45 -12.48
N LEU A 17 12.59 5.28 -12.67
CA LEU A 17 12.25 5.81 -13.99
C LEU A 17 13.19 6.94 -14.41
N GLY A 18 13.71 7.72 -13.45
CA GLY A 18 14.67 8.79 -13.71
C GLY A 18 14.18 9.74 -14.81
N LYS A 19 14.94 9.86 -15.90
CA LYS A 19 14.61 10.74 -17.03
C LYS A 19 13.60 10.16 -18.02
N LEU A 20 13.10 8.94 -17.82
CA LEU A 20 12.04 8.37 -18.66
C LEU A 20 10.72 9.11 -18.50
N VAL A 21 10.49 9.76 -17.36
CA VAL A 21 9.30 10.58 -17.08
C VAL A 21 9.74 11.93 -16.53
N SER A 22 8.92 12.96 -16.70
CA SER A 22 9.20 14.26 -16.09
C SER A 22 8.86 14.30 -14.61
N SER A 23 7.85 13.53 -14.18
CA SER A 23 7.45 13.43 -12.78
C SER A 23 6.76 12.11 -12.45
N VAL A 24 6.80 11.78 -11.16
CA VAL A 24 6.04 10.69 -10.53
C VAL A 24 5.30 11.25 -9.32
N GLU A 25 3.99 11.18 -9.33
CA GLU A 25 3.13 11.85 -8.34
C GLU A 25 1.94 10.98 -7.92
N SER A 26 1.22 11.39 -6.88
CA SER A 26 -0.08 10.78 -6.54
C SER A 26 -1.16 11.31 -7.49
N TYR A 27 -2.10 10.45 -7.85
CA TYR A 27 -3.23 10.82 -8.68
C TYR A 27 -4.29 11.58 -7.85
N SER A 28 -4.56 12.82 -8.26
CA SER A 28 -5.52 13.73 -7.64
C SER A 28 -6.58 14.24 -8.62
N GLY A 29 -6.83 13.52 -9.71
CA GLY A 29 -7.80 13.91 -10.74
C GLY A 29 -7.19 14.62 -11.96
N GLN A 30 -5.87 14.53 -12.17
CA GLN A 30 -5.17 15.18 -13.29
C GLN A 30 -5.73 14.76 -14.66
N LEU A 31 -6.33 13.57 -14.77
CA LEU A 31 -6.97 13.10 -16.00
C LEU A 31 -8.29 13.86 -16.31
N ASN A 32 -8.91 14.50 -15.33
CA ASN A 32 -10.11 15.32 -15.53
C ASN A 32 -9.76 16.79 -15.77
N ASP A 33 -8.49 17.17 -15.65
CA ASP A 33 -8.05 18.55 -15.86
C ASP A 33 -7.82 18.81 -17.35
N PRO A 34 -8.65 19.63 -18.02
CA PRO A 34 -8.42 20.01 -19.41
C PRO A 34 -7.10 20.80 -19.59
N ASN A 35 -6.53 21.30 -18.48
CA ASN A 35 -5.25 21.98 -18.44
C ASN A 35 -4.05 21.11 -18.14
N LEU A 36 -4.22 19.79 -18.00
CA LEU A 36 -3.13 18.83 -17.78
C LEU A 36 -1.89 19.29 -18.56
N ALA A 37 -0.79 19.54 -17.84
CA ALA A 37 0.37 20.24 -18.39
C ALA A 37 1.10 19.35 -19.42
N ILE A 38 0.57 19.32 -20.65
CA ILE A 38 0.98 18.40 -21.71
C ILE A 38 2.48 18.51 -22.03
N ARG A 39 3.04 19.71 -21.87
CA ARG A 39 4.48 19.99 -22.05
C ARG A 39 5.41 19.22 -21.13
N ARG A 40 4.89 18.58 -20.08
CA ARG A 40 5.66 17.75 -19.15
C ARG A 40 5.46 16.26 -19.38
N LEU A 41 4.91 15.83 -20.50
CA LEU A 41 4.82 14.40 -20.77
C LEU A 41 6.17 13.82 -21.22
N PRO A 42 6.44 12.54 -20.91
CA PRO A 42 5.56 11.60 -20.20
C PRO A 42 5.60 11.74 -18.67
N ILE A 43 4.52 11.29 -17.99
CA ILE A 43 4.40 11.25 -16.53
C ILE A 43 3.88 9.90 -16.04
N ALA A 44 4.17 9.57 -14.79
CA ALA A 44 3.57 8.43 -14.09
C ALA A 44 2.83 8.88 -12.82
N LEU A 45 1.58 8.48 -12.66
CA LEU A 45 0.77 8.84 -11.48
C LEU A 45 0.37 7.57 -10.73
N THR A 46 0.57 7.54 -9.42
CA THR A 46 0.19 6.41 -8.57
C THR A 46 -1.15 6.69 -7.90
N SER A 47 -2.03 5.70 -7.85
CA SER A 47 -3.34 5.80 -7.20
C SER A 47 -3.66 4.52 -6.44
N TYR A 48 -4.42 4.64 -5.35
CA TYR A 48 -5.13 3.51 -4.77
C TYR A 48 -6.33 3.15 -5.67
N GLY A 49 -6.51 1.85 -5.94
CA GLY A 49 -7.54 1.30 -6.83
C GLY A 49 -8.65 0.51 -6.13
N GLY A 50 -8.60 0.38 -4.81
CA GLY A 50 -9.57 -0.35 -3.99
C GLY A 50 -9.00 -1.63 -3.36
N SER A 51 -9.79 -2.28 -2.49
CA SER A 51 -9.38 -3.48 -1.76
C SER A 51 -10.22 -4.69 -2.14
N LYS A 52 -9.60 -5.87 -2.13
CA LYS A 52 -10.30 -7.15 -1.97
C LYS A 52 -9.89 -7.71 -0.61
N ILE A 53 -10.85 -7.82 0.30
CA ILE A 53 -10.63 -8.43 1.61
C ILE A 53 -10.90 -9.93 1.47
N ALA A 54 -9.87 -10.75 1.65
CA ALA A 54 -10.00 -12.20 1.68
C ALA A 54 -9.77 -12.72 3.10
N SER A 55 -10.56 -13.73 3.49
CA SER A 55 -10.27 -14.50 4.70
C SER A 55 -9.02 -15.34 4.48
N ALA A 56 -8.00 -15.20 5.34
CA ALA A 56 -6.97 -16.22 5.40
C ALA A 56 -7.54 -17.42 6.17
N SER A 57 -7.45 -18.62 5.60
CA SER A 57 -7.81 -19.84 6.32
C SER A 57 -6.75 -20.09 7.41
N VAL A 58 -7.20 -20.26 8.65
CA VAL A 58 -6.35 -20.72 9.74
C VAL A 58 -7.03 -21.93 10.35
N GLY A 59 -6.34 -23.07 10.35
CA GLY A 59 -6.73 -24.23 11.13
C GLY A 59 -6.76 -23.87 12.62
N MET A 60 -7.86 -24.21 13.27
CA MET A 60 -7.98 -24.47 14.71
C MET A 60 -7.35 -23.43 15.66
N SER A 61 -7.61 -22.13 15.47
CA SER A 61 -7.54 -21.15 16.56
C SER A 61 -8.45 -19.97 16.24
N ASN A 62 -9.22 -19.51 17.23
CA ASN A 62 -10.15 -18.39 17.12
C ASN A 62 -9.42 -17.04 16.99
N GLY A 63 -8.67 -16.83 15.92
CA GLY A 63 -7.89 -15.60 15.66
C GLY A 63 -7.97 -15.22 14.20
N LYS A 64 -8.98 -14.44 13.84
CA LYS A 64 -9.26 -14.00 12.45
C LYS A 64 -8.09 -13.17 11.90
N ARG A 65 -7.16 -13.82 11.18
CA ARG A 65 -6.10 -13.12 10.44
C ARG A 65 -6.62 -12.74 9.07
N PHE A 66 -7.20 -11.54 8.95
CA PHE A 66 -7.51 -10.98 7.62
C PHE A 66 -6.23 -10.49 6.97
N LYS A 67 -6.04 -10.84 5.71
CA LYS A 67 -4.95 -10.33 4.88
C LYS A 67 -5.55 -9.40 3.85
N ASN A 68 -5.02 -8.18 3.77
CA ASN A 68 -5.46 -7.27 2.73
C ASN A 68 -4.76 -7.62 1.43
N ALA A 69 -5.54 -7.63 0.36
CA ALA A 69 -5.06 -7.66 -1.01
C ALA A 69 -5.62 -6.43 -1.72
N ASP A 70 -4.84 -5.35 -1.72
CA ASP A 70 -5.25 -4.06 -2.26
C ASP A 70 -4.76 -3.91 -3.69
N THR A 71 -5.57 -3.27 -4.53
CA THR A 71 -5.19 -2.88 -5.88
C THR A 71 -4.58 -1.49 -5.84
N PHE A 72 -3.35 -1.36 -6.33
CA PHE A 72 -2.72 -0.07 -6.64
C PHE A 72 -2.55 0.07 -8.15
N VAL A 73 -2.65 1.29 -8.64
CA VAL A 73 -2.62 1.61 -10.06
C VAL A 73 -1.51 2.59 -10.34
N VAL A 74 -0.69 2.32 -11.34
CA VAL A 74 0.23 3.30 -11.93
C VAL A 74 -0.33 3.70 -13.29
N LEU A 75 -0.77 4.95 -13.38
CA LEU A 75 -1.20 5.60 -14.61
C LEU A 75 0.03 6.09 -15.37
N VAL A 76 0.23 5.58 -16.58
CA VAL A 76 1.28 6.03 -17.49
C VAL A 76 0.64 6.89 -18.56
N ILE A 77 1.12 8.13 -18.70
CA ILE A 77 0.59 9.09 -19.68
C ILE A 77 1.74 9.54 -20.57
N ALA A 78 1.57 9.42 -21.89
CA ALA A 78 2.58 9.77 -22.89
C ALA A 78 1.95 10.48 -24.09
N GLN A 79 2.78 11.23 -24.83
CA GLN A 79 2.38 11.82 -26.10
C GLN A 79 2.15 10.71 -27.14
N SER A 80 1.05 10.81 -27.87
CA SER A 80 0.82 10.07 -29.10
C SER A 80 1.38 10.86 -30.28
N TYR A 81 2.37 10.30 -30.97
CA TYR A 81 2.89 10.88 -32.20
C TYR A 81 2.02 10.51 -33.40
N ARG A 82 2.02 11.36 -34.44
CA ARG A 82 1.23 11.16 -35.68
C ARG A 82 1.48 9.79 -36.35
N ASN A 83 2.66 9.20 -36.14
CA ASN A 83 2.92 7.78 -36.41
C ASN A 83 2.67 6.96 -35.12
N ASP A 84 1.53 6.28 -35.09
CA ASP A 84 1.01 5.51 -33.94
C ASP A 84 2.04 4.47 -33.40
N ALA A 85 2.95 3.99 -34.26
CA ALA A 85 4.04 3.09 -33.90
C ALA A 85 5.10 3.73 -32.98
N THR A 86 5.53 4.96 -33.24
CA THR A 86 6.56 5.64 -32.45
C THR A 86 6.05 6.01 -31.06
N GLY A 87 4.77 6.40 -30.94
CA GLY A 87 4.14 6.64 -29.64
C GLY A 87 4.05 5.38 -28.76
N ARG A 88 3.86 4.21 -29.38
CA ARG A 88 3.80 2.93 -28.64
C ARG A 88 5.17 2.34 -28.34
N HIS A 89 6.02 2.22 -29.36
CA HIS A 89 7.31 1.53 -29.26
C HIS A 89 8.46 2.42 -28.81
N GLY A 90 8.30 3.74 -28.93
CA GLY A 90 9.37 4.69 -28.70
C GLY A 90 10.35 4.80 -29.87
N SER A 91 11.42 5.54 -29.62
CA SER A 91 12.59 5.73 -30.48
C SER A 91 13.79 6.00 -29.58
N GLU A 92 14.97 6.21 -30.16
CA GLU A 92 16.17 6.58 -29.41
C GLU A 92 16.01 7.88 -28.60
N ARG A 93 15.17 8.81 -29.06
CA ARG A 93 14.99 10.13 -28.42
C ARG A 93 13.75 10.23 -27.54
N VAL A 94 12.80 9.32 -27.70
CA VAL A 94 11.48 9.42 -27.08
C VAL A 94 11.04 8.05 -26.61
N VAL A 95 10.72 7.95 -25.33
CA VAL A 95 10.18 6.72 -24.77
C VAL A 95 8.74 6.48 -25.23
N GLY A 96 8.44 5.25 -25.64
CA GLY A 96 7.09 4.84 -26.00
C GLY A 96 6.25 4.45 -24.79
N ALA A 97 4.93 4.48 -24.94
CA ALA A 97 4.02 4.05 -23.89
C ALA A 97 4.26 2.59 -23.45
N ASN A 98 4.55 1.67 -24.39
CA ASN A 98 4.82 0.27 -24.05
C ASN A 98 6.13 0.12 -23.26
N GLN A 99 7.16 0.89 -23.63
CA GLN A 99 8.43 0.90 -22.91
C GLN A 99 8.26 1.43 -21.49
N LEU A 100 7.45 2.48 -21.29
CA LEU A 100 7.13 2.98 -19.96
C LEU A 100 6.34 1.97 -19.12
N ILE A 101 5.36 1.29 -19.71
CA ILE A 101 4.59 0.22 -19.04
C ILE A 101 5.54 -0.91 -18.61
N GLU A 102 6.45 -1.34 -19.47
CA GLU A 102 7.46 -2.36 -19.12
C GLU A 102 8.41 -1.88 -18.03
N ALA A 103 8.90 -0.64 -18.09
CA ALA A 103 9.77 -0.08 -17.06
C ALA A 103 9.07 -0.04 -15.68
N VAL A 104 7.80 0.38 -15.64
CA VAL A 104 6.99 0.36 -14.41
C VAL A 104 6.84 -1.06 -13.88
N LYS A 105 6.49 -2.03 -14.73
CA LYS A 105 6.38 -3.44 -14.35
C LYS A 105 7.71 -3.98 -13.80
N TYR A 106 8.80 -3.74 -14.51
CA TYR A 106 10.13 -4.19 -14.12
C TYR A 106 10.56 -3.61 -12.78
N LEU A 107 10.24 -2.34 -12.53
CA LEU A 107 10.54 -1.71 -11.26
C LEU A 107 9.70 -2.28 -10.12
N LEU A 108 8.45 -2.68 -10.32
CA LEU A 108 7.53 -2.99 -9.23
C LEU A 108 7.33 -4.48 -8.95
N ILE A 109 7.36 -5.34 -9.98
CA ILE A 109 7.12 -6.77 -9.80
C ILE A 109 8.12 -7.37 -8.80
N ASN A 110 7.61 -8.21 -7.89
CA ASN A 110 8.36 -8.90 -6.84
C ASN A 110 9.01 -8.00 -5.78
N GLN A 111 8.74 -6.70 -5.76
CA GLN A 111 9.29 -5.81 -4.75
C GLN A 111 8.50 -5.89 -3.45
N THR A 112 9.20 -5.78 -2.33
CA THR A 112 8.60 -5.75 -0.97
C THR A 112 8.56 -4.34 -0.36
N LEU A 113 9.08 -3.35 -1.10
CA LEU A 113 9.17 -1.95 -0.66
C LEU A 113 9.81 -1.78 0.74
N GLY A 114 10.88 -2.54 1.01
CA GLY A 114 11.54 -2.56 2.32
C GLY A 114 10.78 -3.37 3.36
N ASN A 115 10.24 -4.53 2.96
CA ASN A 115 9.40 -5.42 3.78
C ASN A 115 8.08 -4.78 4.27
N LEU A 116 7.66 -3.68 3.64
CA LEU A 116 6.37 -3.05 3.90
C LEU A 116 5.21 -3.93 3.42
N VAL A 117 5.44 -4.68 2.34
CA VAL A 117 4.44 -5.49 1.65
C VAL A 117 5.04 -6.82 1.21
N GLU A 118 4.19 -7.81 0.96
CA GLU A 118 4.60 -9.00 0.24
C GLU A 118 5.00 -8.68 -1.21
N PRO A 119 5.73 -9.56 -1.90
CA PRO A 119 6.12 -9.36 -3.30
C PRO A 119 4.95 -8.90 -4.17
N ILE A 120 5.05 -7.69 -4.71
CA ILE A 120 4.00 -7.06 -5.52
C ILE A 120 3.71 -7.90 -6.76
N LYS A 121 2.42 -8.15 -7.01
CA LYS A 121 1.95 -8.95 -8.15
C LYS A 121 1.33 -8.06 -9.21
N PRO A 122 1.66 -8.24 -10.51
CA PRO A 122 0.95 -7.57 -11.58
C PRO A 122 -0.44 -8.19 -11.75
N LEU A 123 -1.46 -7.35 -11.97
CA LEU A 123 -2.83 -7.81 -12.26
C LEU A 123 -3.14 -7.70 -13.76
N ARG A 124 -3.16 -6.46 -14.28
CA ARG A 124 -3.50 -6.20 -15.68
C ARG A 124 -3.02 -4.82 -16.12
N VAL A 125 -2.98 -4.60 -17.42
CA VAL A 125 -2.80 -3.28 -18.04
C VAL A 125 -4.09 -2.95 -18.80
N ARG A 126 -4.62 -1.75 -18.59
CA ARG A 126 -5.81 -1.24 -19.31
C ARG A 126 -5.51 0.08 -20.00
N THR A 127 -6.00 0.22 -21.22
CA THR A 127 -6.03 1.52 -21.89
C THR A 127 -7.16 2.36 -21.27
N LEU A 128 -6.83 3.58 -20.84
CA LEU A 128 -7.83 4.55 -20.38
C LEU A 128 -8.24 5.46 -21.54
N TRP A 129 -7.23 5.97 -22.26
CA TRP A 129 -7.44 6.71 -23.50
C TRP A 129 -6.42 6.30 -24.54
N ASN A 130 -6.89 6.29 -25.78
CA ASN A 130 -6.04 6.13 -26.95
C ASN A 130 -6.26 7.34 -27.84
N ASN A 131 -5.20 8.13 -28.06
CA ASN A 131 -5.23 9.31 -28.93
C ASN A 131 -6.26 10.38 -28.52
N LEU A 132 -6.44 10.62 -27.21
CA LEU A 132 -7.27 11.72 -26.72
C LEU A 132 -6.67 13.04 -27.21
N GLU A 133 -7.48 13.87 -27.87
CA GLU A 133 -7.07 15.21 -28.29
C GLU A 133 -7.25 16.20 -27.14
N ALA A 134 -6.13 16.74 -26.64
CA ALA A 134 -6.11 17.76 -25.61
C ALA A 134 -5.15 18.88 -26.05
N LYS A 135 -5.64 20.13 -26.08
CA LYS A 135 -4.86 21.33 -26.46
C LYS A 135 -3.98 21.14 -27.71
N ASN A 136 -4.54 20.57 -28.78
CA ASN A 136 -3.87 20.28 -30.06
C ASN A 136 -2.76 19.19 -30.02
N GLU A 137 -2.65 18.45 -28.92
CA GLU A 137 -1.79 17.27 -28.81
C GLU A 137 -2.64 16.00 -28.65
N LYS A 138 -2.12 14.87 -29.12
CA LYS A 138 -2.75 13.56 -28.94
C LYS A 138 -2.07 12.84 -27.80
N LEU A 139 -2.85 12.26 -26.89
CA LEU A 139 -2.36 11.61 -25.68
C LEU A 139 -2.85 10.18 -25.58
N SER A 140 -2.02 9.32 -25.00
CA SER A 140 -2.42 7.97 -24.59
C SER A 140 -2.16 7.79 -23.09
N ALA A 141 -3.12 7.17 -22.41
CA ALA A 141 -3.05 6.90 -20.99
C ALA A 141 -3.39 5.44 -20.70
N TYR A 142 -2.57 4.81 -19.86
CA TYR A 142 -2.70 3.40 -19.49
C TYR A 142 -2.66 3.23 -17.98
N ALA A 143 -3.52 2.36 -17.46
CA ALA A 143 -3.51 1.93 -16.07
C ALA A 143 -2.79 0.59 -15.95
N VAL A 144 -1.67 0.56 -15.22
CA VAL A 144 -0.96 -0.66 -14.83
C VAL A 144 -1.39 -1.00 -13.40
N GLU A 145 -2.18 -2.05 -13.25
CA GLU A 145 -2.76 -2.46 -11.98
C GLU A 145 -1.92 -3.55 -11.31
N PHE A 146 -1.70 -3.41 -9.99
CA PHE A 146 -0.95 -4.33 -9.15
C PHE A 146 -1.76 -4.72 -7.93
N GLU A 147 -1.65 -5.99 -7.53
CA GLU A 147 -2.10 -6.46 -6.22
C GLU A 147 -0.95 -6.33 -5.24
N ILE A 148 -1.23 -5.66 -4.12
CA ILE A 148 -0.30 -5.44 -3.03
C ILE A 148 -0.90 -6.03 -1.77
N SER A 149 -0.24 -7.05 -1.24
CA SER A 149 -0.68 -7.75 -0.03
C SER A 149 0.14 -7.34 1.18
N TYR A 150 -0.52 -7.12 2.31
CA TYR A 150 0.13 -6.73 3.57
C TYR A 150 -0.71 -7.15 4.78
N ASN A 151 -0.07 -7.23 5.94
CA ASN A 151 -0.74 -7.52 7.20
C ASN A 151 -1.42 -6.24 7.72
N GLN A 152 -2.71 -6.32 8.02
CA GLN A 152 -3.43 -5.27 8.76
C GLN A 152 -2.79 -5.12 10.15
N ALA A 153 -2.89 -3.93 10.74
CA ALA A 153 -2.67 -3.73 12.17
C ALA A 153 -3.53 -4.73 12.99
N PRO A 154 -3.13 -5.07 14.23
CA PRO A 154 -3.94 -5.92 15.10
C PRO A 154 -5.39 -5.43 15.11
N SER A 155 -6.32 -6.37 14.95
CA SER A 155 -7.75 -6.08 15.00
C SER A 155 -8.18 -5.84 16.44
N LEU A 156 -9.13 -4.93 16.63
CA LEU A 156 -9.82 -4.77 17.90
C LEU A 156 -10.57 -6.06 18.27
N GLU A 157 -10.67 -6.32 19.57
CA GLU A 157 -11.59 -7.32 20.10
C GLU A 157 -13.05 -6.86 19.91
N ASP A 158 -13.97 -7.81 19.98
CA ASP A 158 -15.39 -7.52 19.79
C ASP A 158 -15.89 -6.54 20.88
N GLY A 159 -16.55 -5.46 20.45
CA GLY A 159 -17.07 -4.42 21.33
C GLY A 159 -16.05 -3.40 21.86
N ARG A 160 -14.75 -3.55 21.58
CA ARG A 160 -13.72 -2.57 21.98
C ARG A 160 -13.58 -1.45 20.93
N PHE A 161 -13.13 -0.30 21.41
CA PHE A 161 -12.64 0.81 20.60
C PHE A 161 -11.10 0.88 20.69
N PRO A 162 -10.41 1.65 19.82
CA PRO A 162 -8.97 1.88 19.94
C PRO A 162 -8.60 2.50 21.30
N GLU A 163 -7.41 2.23 21.81
CA GLU A 163 -6.90 2.89 23.04
C GLU A 163 -6.39 4.31 22.71
N GLY A 164 -5.99 4.51 21.46
CA GLY A 164 -5.47 5.78 20.96
C GLY A 164 -3.95 5.84 21.06
N SER A 165 -3.34 6.56 20.12
CA SER A 165 -1.88 6.73 20.08
C SER A 165 -1.54 8.19 19.80
N ASP A 166 -0.44 8.68 20.38
CA ASP A 166 0.13 9.99 20.03
C ASP A 166 1.09 9.92 18.85
N ASP A 167 1.48 8.72 18.38
CA ASP A 167 2.32 8.53 17.20
C ASP A 167 1.50 8.68 15.91
N PRO A 168 1.73 9.71 15.08
CA PRO A 168 1.01 9.91 13.82
C PRO A 168 1.17 8.76 12.81
N THR A 169 2.14 7.87 13.00
CA THR A 169 2.34 6.71 12.14
C THR A 169 1.52 5.48 12.54
N ASN A 170 0.95 5.47 13.75
CA ASN A 170 0.04 4.44 14.26
C ASN A 170 -1.39 4.72 13.76
N VAL A 171 -2.14 3.65 13.44
CA VAL A 171 -3.53 3.77 12.99
C VAL A 171 -4.44 4.37 14.07
N GLU A 172 -4.13 4.09 15.35
CA GLU A 172 -4.90 4.57 16.49
C GLU A 172 -4.81 6.08 16.71
N TYR A 173 -3.77 6.74 16.15
CA TYR A 173 -3.66 8.20 16.17
C TYR A 173 -4.84 8.87 15.50
N ILE A 174 -5.39 8.29 14.42
CA ILE A 174 -6.54 8.89 13.71
C ILE A 174 -7.73 8.98 14.66
N PHE A 175 -7.98 7.93 15.44
CA PHE A 175 -9.10 7.89 16.37
C PHE A 175 -8.91 8.88 17.52
N LYS A 176 -7.71 8.93 18.12
CA LYS A 176 -7.40 9.91 19.18
C LYS A 176 -7.44 11.35 18.67
N HIS A 177 -6.80 11.62 17.53
CA HIS A 177 -6.69 12.96 16.95
C HIS A 177 -8.04 13.55 16.57
N TYR A 178 -8.92 12.75 15.98
CA TYR A 178 -10.28 13.17 15.60
C TYR A 178 -11.31 12.97 16.73
N ARG A 179 -10.86 12.67 17.97
CA ARG A 179 -11.71 12.53 19.16
C ARG A 179 -12.82 11.48 18.99
N GLY A 180 -12.46 10.34 18.42
CA GLY A 180 -13.31 9.15 18.43
C GLY A 180 -13.46 8.60 19.85
N GLU A 181 -14.40 7.67 20.02
CA GLU A 181 -14.51 6.88 21.25
C GLU A 181 -13.25 6.02 21.42
N LEU A 182 -12.71 6.00 22.64
CA LEU A 182 -11.51 5.25 22.99
C LEU A 182 -11.83 4.30 24.14
N SER A 183 -11.24 3.11 24.12
CA SER A 183 -11.29 2.20 25.26
C SER A 183 -10.18 2.53 26.26
N GLU A 184 -10.43 2.25 27.53
CA GLU A 184 -9.36 2.26 28.53
C GLU A 184 -8.29 1.23 28.15
N PRO A 185 -6.99 1.52 28.38
CA PRO A 185 -5.92 0.58 28.10
C PRO A 185 -6.15 -0.76 28.79
N GLU A 186 -5.85 -1.86 28.10
CA GLU A 186 -5.90 -3.17 28.77
C GLU A 186 -4.96 -3.20 29.98
N PRO A 187 -5.39 -3.80 31.11
CA PRO A 187 -4.52 -3.99 32.24
C PRO A 187 -3.33 -4.86 31.84
N VAL A 188 -2.13 -4.33 32.03
CA VAL A 188 -0.90 -5.07 31.76
C VAL A 188 -0.75 -6.19 32.79
N LEU A 189 -0.53 -7.43 32.31
CA LEU A 189 -0.17 -8.54 33.17
C LEU A 189 1.25 -8.36 33.69
N ASN A 190 1.38 -7.76 34.87
CA ASN A 190 2.68 -7.46 35.47
C ASN A 190 3.28 -8.66 36.23
N THR A 191 2.42 -9.45 36.87
CA THR A 191 2.84 -10.51 37.80
C THR A 191 1.94 -11.73 37.67
N ILE A 192 2.55 -12.92 37.68
CA ILE A 192 1.86 -14.19 37.83
C ILE A 192 2.30 -14.79 39.17
N ALA A 193 1.34 -15.02 40.07
CA ALA A 193 1.57 -15.72 41.33
C ALA A 193 0.85 -17.08 41.32
N GLY A 194 1.47 -18.10 41.91
CA GLY A 194 0.90 -19.45 41.99
C GLY A 194 1.36 -20.23 43.20
N GLU A 195 0.65 -21.32 43.51
CA GLU A 195 1.02 -22.29 44.55
C GLU A 195 1.21 -23.67 43.91
N ILE A 196 2.33 -24.33 44.21
CA ILE A 196 2.57 -25.74 43.91
C ILE A 196 2.17 -26.55 45.14
N TYR A 197 1.37 -27.60 44.92
CA TYR A 197 0.84 -28.46 45.97
C TYR A 197 1.33 -29.89 45.81
N ASP A 198 1.82 -30.48 46.91
CA ASP A 198 2.09 -31.92 46.99
C ASP A 198 0.81 -32.65 47.47
N PRO A 199 0.20 -33.50 46.62
CA PRO A 199 -1.04 -34.20 46.95
C PRO A 199 -0.91 -35.27 48.02
N THR A 200 0.30 -35.61 48.42
CA THR A 200 0.59 -36.73 49.34
C THR A 200 0.67 -36.28 50.80
N ASN A 201 1.07 -35.03 51.04
CA ASN A 201 1.34 -34.49 52.38
C ASN A 201 0.76 -33.08 52.60
N ASN A 202 0.01 -32.56 51.63
CA ASN A 202 -0.55 -31.22 51.61
C ASN A 202 0.46 -30.06 51.69
N ALA A 203 1.75 -30.30 51.42
CA ALA A 203 2.75 -29.24 51.41
C ALA A 203 2.48 -28.26 50.25
N LYS A 204 2.74 -26.97 50.51
CA LYS A 204 2.53 -25.88 49.55
C LYS A 204 3.77 -25.02 49.42
N VAL A 205 4.12 -24.66 48.19
CA VAL A 205 5.19 -23.70 47.88
C VAL A 205 4.65 -22.65 46.90
N GLY A 206 4.67 -21.38 47.32
CA GLY A 206 4.33 -20.26 46.46
C GLY A 206 5.45 -19.91 45.50
N PHE A 207 5.11 -19.41 44.32
CA PHE A 207 6.05 -18.78 43.39
C PHE A 207 5.44 -17.51 42.80
N GLU A 208 6.31 -16.58 42.41
CA GLU A 208 5.95 -15.33 41.77
C GLU A 208 6.86 -15.11 40.57
N VAL A 209 6.27 -14.78 39.43
CA VAL A 209 6.98 -14.42 38.21
C VAL A 209 6.64 -12.97 37.88
N ASN A 210 7.66 -12.11 37.93
CA ASN A 210 7.56 -10.71 37.54
C ASN A 210 7.97 -10.56 36.08
N LEU A 211 7.07 -10.01 35.28
CA LEU A 211 7.26 -9.75 33.86
C LEU A 211 7.78 -8.31 33.71
N ASN A 212 9.07 -8.08 33.97
CA ASN A 212 9.68 -6.78 33.71
C ASN A 212 9.84 -6.61 32.19
N GLU A 213 9.29 -5.53 31.63
CA GLU A 213 9.63 -5.10 30.27
C GLU A 213 11.13 -4.76 30.21
N SER A 214 11.87 -5.50 29.38
CA SER A 214 13.27 -5.24 29.05
C SER A 214 13.40 -4.43 27.77
#